data_AF-A0AAP0C1B8-F1
#
_entry.id   AF-A0AAP0C1B8-F1
#
_cell.length_a   1.000
_cell.length_b   1.000
_cell.length_c   1.000
_cell.angle_alpha   90.00
_cell.angle_beta   90.00
_cell.angle_gamma   90.00
#
_symmetry.space_group_name_H-M   'P 1'
#
loop_
_entity.id
_entity.type
_entity.pdbx_description
1 polymer ?
#
loop_
_entity_poly.entity_id
_entity_poly.type
_entity_poly.pdbx_seq_one_letter_code
_entity_poly.pdbx_strand_id
1 'polypeptide(L)'
;MNPRSAILLLLHFLTSAAAGEIFTPFNISALCSSQLPDISSLPSDRLTVLISAYHPSRSTLLRRLTLSYSSLPSVSSVLVLWSNPSSPPPSLPHHPKLHILRLPSPSLNLRFLPIPSPLLRSRFVAVADDDVFPSPGALSFALSLAARHPRSLLGFFPRSHALDLSSRSWIYTLHRDRYSIVLTKLMLLRADYLHKYSCSPALIAARAVVDRERNCEDILMNFVAAMETGEGPLLVAGRVRDHGDPRNQDAGGAGQARRVGLSARKQHWERRGRCIAEFHRLLGVMPLRYSYGKMVDEIGEQGLCRKGGKLVSCEQDA
;
A
#
# COMPACT_ATOMS: atom_id res chain seq x y z
N MET A 1 -72.44 -6.03 -19.24
CA MET A 1 -71.95 -6.52 -17.93
C MET A 1 -70.84 -7.52 -18.24
N ASN A 2 -69.55 -7.39 -17.90
CA ASN A 2 -68.79 -6.52 -17.00
C ASN A 2 -67.31 -6.66 -17.44
N PRO A 3 -66.51 -5.59 -17.58
CA PRO A 3 -65.07 -5.70 -17.81
C PRO A 3 -64.36 -5.90 -16.46
N ARG A 4 -63.26 -6.66 -16.42
CA ARG A 4 -62.36 -6.66 -15.25
C ARG A 4 -60.93 -6.35 -15.68
N SER A 5 -60.59 -5.08 -15.53
CA SER A 5 -59.25 -4.52 -15.57
C SER A 5 -58.36 -5.17 -14.52
N ALA A 6 -57.16 -5.60 -14.93
CA ALA A 6 -56.07 -5.88 -14.02
C ALA A 6 -55.37 -4.55 -13.68
N ILE A 7 -55.45 -4.13 -12.42
CA ILE A 7 -54.73 -2.96 -11.89
C ILE A 7 -53.30 -3.42 -11.59
N LEU A 8 -52.34 -2.92 -12.38
CA LEU A 8 -50.91 -3.09 -12.13
C LEU A 8 -50.48 -2.05 -11.08
N LEU A 9 -50.31 -2.46 -9.82
CA LEU A 9 -49.72 -1.60 -8.78
C LEU A 9 -48.21 -1.47 -9.05
N LEU A 10 -47.79 -0.35 -9.65
CA LEU A 10 -46.40 0.08 -9.61
C LEU A 10 -46.08 0.64 -8.22
N LEU A 11 -45.40 -0.15 -7.40
CA LEU A 11 -44.73 0.31 -6.19
C LEU A 11 -43.51 1.15 -6.59
N HIS A 12 -43.65 2.47 -6.54
CA HIS A 12 -42.52 3.39 -6.59
C HIS A 12 -41.74 3.31 -5.27
N PHE A 13 -40.63 2.58 -5.27
CA PHE A 13 -39.61 2.71 -4.23
C PHE A 13 -38.91 4.07 -4.42
N LEU A 14 -39.28 5.03 -3.57
CA LEU A 14 -38.49 6.24 -3.34
C LEU A 14 -37.17 5.83 -2.67
N THR A 15 -36.10 5.73 -3.47
CA THR A 15 -34.75 5.55 -2.93
C THR A 15 -34.27 6.86 -2.32
N SER A 16 -34.22 6.90 -0.98
CA SER A 16 -33.51 7.93 -0.23
C SER A 16 -32.04 7.92 -0.62
N ALA A 17 -31.56 9.04 -1.16
CA ALA A 17 -30.17 9.26 -1.52
C ALA A 17 -29.33 9.47 -0.24
N ALA A 18 -28.81 8.38 0.32
CA ALA A 18 -27.72 8.44 1.29
C ALA A 18 -26.39 8.58 0.54
N ALA A 19 -25.52 9.46 1.05
CA ALA A 19 -24.30 9.92 0.43
C ALA A 19 -23.39 8.79 -0.13
N GLY A 20 -23.27 8.74 -1.47
CA GLY A 20 -22.05 8.35 -2.19
C GLY A 20 -21.39 7.01 -1.84
N GLU A 21 -22.13 5.95 -1.54
CA GLU A 21 -21.56 4.59 -1.60
C GLU A 21 -21.50 4.14 -3.07
N ILE A 22 -20.34 4.22 -3.69
CA ILE A 22 -20.13 3.63 -5.02
C ILE A 22 -20.01 2.12 -4.85
N PHE A 23 -21.13 1.41 -4.99
CA PHE A 23 -21.15 -0.05 -5.10
C PHE A 23 -20.76 -0.42 -6.54
N THR A 24 -19.45 -0.45 -6.82
CA THR A 24 -18.97 -1.03 -8.08
C THR A 24 -18.78 -2.53 -7.86
N PRO A 25 -19.54 -3.42 -8.53
CA PRO A 25 -19.20 -4.83 -8.55
C PRO A 25 -17.82 -4.95 -9.21
N PHE A 26 -16.80 -5.29 -8.40
CA PHE A 26 -15.43 -5.44 -8.86
C PHE A 26 -15.32 -6.65 -9.78
N ASN A 27 -15.48 -6.42 -11.08
CA ASN A 27 -15.13 -7.41 -12.09
C ASN A 27 -13.64 -7.30 -12.40
N ILE A 28 -12.83 -8.15 -11.77
CA ILE A 28 -11.36 -8.18 -11.93
C ILE A 28 -11.00 -8.39 -13.42
N SER A 29 -11.74 -9.25 -14.13
CA SER A 29 -11.52 -9.46 -15.56
C SER A 29 -11.75 -8.17 -16.34
N ALA A 30 -12.80 -7.41 -16.03
CA ALA A 30 -13.05 -6.13 -16.68
C ALA A 30 -11.93 -5.11 -16.38
N LEU A 31 -11.41 -5.07 -15.16
CA LEU A 31 -10.27 -4.20 -14.80
C LEU A 31 -9.00 -4.58 -15.56
N CYS A 32 -8.76 -5.88 -15.75
CA CYS A 32 -7.60 -6.37 -16.49
C CYS A 32 -7.75 -6.24 -18.02
N SER A 33 -8.97 -6.23 -18.54
CA SER A 33 -9.24 -6.02 -19.96
C SER A 33 -9.40 -4.54 -20.33
N SER A 34 -9.64 -3.66 -19.35
CA SER A 34 -9.78 -2.23 -19.60
C SER A 34 -8.46 -1.61 -20.06
N GLN A 35 -8.54 -0.69 -21.02
CA GLN A 35 -7.38 0.11 -21.42
C GLN A 35 -6.93 0.94 -20.22
N LEU A 36 -5.72 0.67 -19.73
CA LEU A 36 -5.12 1.49 -18.69
C LEU A 36 -4.98 2.93 -19.20
N PRO A 37 -5.23 3.95 -18.36
CA PRO A 37 -4.85 5.31 -18.72
C PRO A 37 -3.34 5.35 -19.00
N ASP A 38 -2.91 6.25 -19.88
CA ASP A 38 -1.48 6.49 -20.04
C ASP A 38 -0.91 7.02 -18.72
N ILE A 39 -0.28 6.13 -17.95
CA ILE A 39 0.26 6.43 -16.63
C ILE A 39 1.34 7.52 -16.70
N SER A 40 2.02 7.64 -17.84
CA SER A 40 3.01 8.69 -18.06
C SER A 40 2.37 10.07 -18.20
N SER A 41 1.13 10.15 -18.72
CA SER A 41 0.39 11.42 -18.81
C SER A 41 -0.16 11.90 -17.47
N LEU A 42 -0.27 11.02 -16.47
CA LEU A 42 -0.81 11.37 -15.15
C LEU A 42 0.16 12.26 -14.35
N PRO A 43 -0.36 13.14 -13.45
CA PRO A 43 0.47 14.01 -12.60
C PRO A 43 1.45 13.21 -11.74
N SER A 44 2.70 13.68 -11.67
CA SER A 44 3.79 13.03 -10.90
C SER A 44 4.12 13.71 -9.58
N ASP A 45 3.57 14.90 -9.35
CA ASP A 45 3.61 15.68 -8.12
C ASP A 45 2.44 15.37 -7.19
N ARG A 46 1.60 14.37 -7.55
CA ARG A 46 0.43 13.93 -6.79
C ARG A 46 0.48 12.43 -6.51
N LEU A 47 -0.29 12.02 -5.50
CA LEU A 47 -0.36 10.66 -5.00
C LEU A 47 -1.81 10.21 -4.79
N THR A 48 -2.14 9.02 -5.27
CA THR A 48 -3.35 8.28 -4.89
C THR A 48 -3.00 7.30 -3.78
N VAL A 49 -3.66 7.40 -2.63
CA VAL A 49 -3.38 6.55 -1.47
C VAL A 49 -4.41 5.42 -1.40
N LEU A 50 -3.95 4.17 -1.33
CA LEU A 50 -4.75 2.97 -1.19
C LEU A 50 -4.61 2.44 0.25
N ILE A 51 -5.65 2.59 1.06
CA ILE A 51 -5.65 2.16 2.46
C ILE A 51 -6.41 0.86 2.57
N SER A 52 -5.73 -0.23 2.90
CA SER A 52 -6.41 -1.51 3.15
C SER A 52 -6.99 -1.54 4.55
N ALA A 53 -8.30 -1.76 4.66
CA ALA A 53 -9.01 -1.86 5.93
C ALA A 53 -9.84 -3.15 5.99
N TYR A 54 -10.00 -3.71 7.19
CA TYR A 54 -10.71 -4.99 7.38
C TYR A 54 -11.61 -5.02 8.62
N HIS A 55 -11.10 -4.62 9.79
CA HIS A 55 -11.81 -4.86 11.05
C HIS A 55 -12.49 -3.60 11.60
N PRO A 56 -13.80 -3.63 11.94
CA PRO A 56 -14.52 -2.46 12.45
C PRO A 56 -13.92 -1.83 13.72
N SER A 57 -13.19 -2.60 14.54
CA SER A 57 -12.52 -2.08 15.74
C SER A 57 -11.42 -1.04 15.42
N ARG A 58 -10.93 -0.96 14.17
CA ARG A 58 -9.97 0.06 13.73
C ARG A 58 -10.65 1.32 13.19
N SER A 59 -11.97 1.42 13.22
CA SER A 59 -12.75 2.54 12.68
C SER A 59 -12.28 3.92 13.15
N THR A 60 -12.03 4.12 14.45
CA THR A 60 -11.53 5.41 14.98
C THR A 60 -10.16 5.78 14.40
N LEU A 61 -9.26 4.79 14.30
CA LEU A 61 -7.93 4.98 13.73
C LEU A 61 -8.02 5.28 12.23
N LEU A 62 -8.83 4.51 11.50
CA LEU A 62 -9.07 4.68 10.08
C LEU A 62 -9.66 6.07 9.76
N ARG A 63 -10.62 6.57 10.54
CA ARG A 63 -11.18 7.93 10.36
C ARG A 63 -10.11 9.01 10.50
N ARG A 64 -9.23 8.90 11.51
CA ARG A 64 -8.11 9.83 11.69
C ARG A 64 -7.11 9.74 10.55
N LEU A 65 -6.80 8.52 10.11
CA LEU A 65 -5.87 8.26 9.02
C LEU A 65 -6.36 8.84 7.69
N THR A 66 -7.62 8.62 7.36
CA THR A 66 -8.21 9.11 6.10
C THR A 66 -8.25 10.63 6.07
N LEU A 67 -8.53 11.30 7.20
CA LEU A 67 -8.44 12.76 7.30
C LEU A 67 -7.01 13.25 7.15
N SER A 68 -6.06 12.57 7.80
CA SER A 68 -4.64 12.92 7.75
C SER A 68 -4.08 12.83 6.32
N TYR A 69 -4.43 11.80 5.55
CA TYR A 69 -4.00 11.72 4.15
C TYR A 69 -4.74 12.73 3.26
N SER A 70 -6.06 12.87 3.44
CA SER A 70 -6.88 13.71 2.58
C SER A 70 -6.55 15.20 2.67
N SER A 71 -6.06 15.65 3.83
CA SER A 71 -5.64 17.04 4.04
C SER A 71 -4.32 17.39 3.36
N LEU A 72 -3.52 16.41 2.94
CA LEU A 72 -2.23 16.67 2.31
C LEU A 72 -2.41 17.23 0.89
N PRO A 73 -1.72 18.32 0.53
CA PRO A 73 -1.77 18.86 -0.83
C PRO A 73 -1.27 17.87 -1.88
N SER A 74 -0.23 17.09 -1.57
CA SER A 74 0.35 16.07 -2.46
C SER A 74 -0.57 14.87 -2.70
N VAL A 75 -1.63 14.69 -1.91
CA VAL A 75 -2.59 13.59 -2.10
C VAL A 75 -3.78 14.08 -2.94
N SER A 76 -4.01 13.41 -4.08
CA SER A 76 -5.13 13.70 -4.99
C SER A 76 -6.37 12.86 -4.71
N SER A 77 -6.18 11.64 -4.20
CA SER A 77 -7.28 10.72 -3.87
C SER A 77 -6.86 9.75 -2.76
N VAL A 78 -7.80 9.38 -1.91
CA VAL A 78 -7.67 8.38 -0.86
C VAL A 78 -8.76 7.34 -1.09
N LEU A 79 -8.36 6.10 -1.35
CA LEU A 79 -9.25 4.97 -1.59
C LEU A 79 -9.11 3.99 -0.42
N VAL A 80 -10.16 3.88 0.39
CA VAL A 80 -10.25 2.87 1.44
C VAL A 80 -10.74 1.58 0.83
N LEU A 81 -9.86 0.58 0.77
CA LEU A 81 -10.15 -0.77 0.27
C LEU A 81 -10.70 -1.60 1.43
N TRP A 82 -12.02 -1.69 1.54
CA TRP A 82 -12.70 -2.43 2.58
C TRP A 82 -12.80 -3.91 2.22
N SER A 83 -12.00 -4.74 2.89
CA SER A 83 -11.79 -6.16 2.57
C SER A 83 -12.62 -7.14 3.38
N ASN A 84 -13.55 -6.65 4.21
CA ASN A 84 -14.42 -7.51 5.01
C ASN A 84 -15.83 -7.60 4.40
N PRO A 85 -16.14 -8.69 3.66
CA PRO A 85 -17.45 -8.85 3.03
C PRO A 85 -18.58 -9.08 4.05
N SER A 86 -18.25 -9.51 5.27
CA SER A 86 -19.23 -9.86 6.30
C SER A 86 -19.69 -8.65 7.14
N SER A 87 -19.09 -7.49 6.98
CA SER A 87 -19.47 -6.28 7.72
C SER A 87 -19.40 -5.04 6.84
N PRO A 88 -20.28 -4.04 7.04
CA PRO A 88 -20.16 -2.77 6.32
C PRO A 88 -18.90 -2.00 6.71
N PRO A 89 -18.35 -1.16 5.79
CA PRO A 89 -17.29 -0.24 6.13
C PRO A 89 -17.79 0.75 7.19
N PRO A 90 -16.90 1.27 8.05
CA PRO A 90 -17.27 2.28 9.02
C PRO A 90 -17.67 3.59 8.33
N SER A 91 -18.52 4.38 8.99
CA SER A 91 -18.82 5.74 8.55
C SER A 91 -17.56 6.61 8.61
N LEU A 92 -17.09 7.02 7.43
CA LEU A 92 -15.94 7.90 7.27
C LEU A 92 -16.42 9.36 7.08
N PRO A 93 -15.59 10.36 7.46
CA PRO A 93 -15.91 11.76 7.24
C PRO A 93 -16.06 12.05 5.75
N HIS A 94 -17.02 12.92 5.40
CA HIS A 94 -17.18 13.36 4.02
C HIS A 94 -15.98 14.21 3.60
N HIS A 95 -15.31 13.83 2.51
CA HIS A 95 -14.20 14.58 1.95
C HIS A 95 -14.11 14.34 0.43
N PRO A 96 -13.89 15.36 -0.42
CA PRO A 96 -13.95 15.22 -1.87
C PRO A 96 -12.90 14.27 -2.47
N LYS A 97 -11.78 14.07 -1.77
CA LYS A 97 -10.72 13.14 -2.16
C LYS A 97 -10.93 11.70 -1.66
N LEU A 98 -11.88 11.46 -0.75
CA LEU A 98 -12.01 10.20 -0.04
C LEU A 98 -13.12 9.34 -0.64
N HIS A 99 -12.78 8.10 -0.96
CA HIS A 99 -13.73 7.10 -1.46
C HIS A 99 -13.54 5.78 -0.73
N ILE A 100 -14.61 5.01 -0.60
CA ILE A 100 -14.58 3.64 -0.08
C ILE A 100 -14.88 2.69 -1.22
N LEU A 101 -14.05 1.66 -1.37
CA LEU A 101 -14.21 0.57 -2.31
C LEU A 101 -14.40 -0.72 -1.53
N ARG A 102 -15.58 -1.32 -1.63
CA ARG A 102 -15.87 -2.63 -1.02
C ARG A 102 -15.28 -3.73 -1.91
N LEU A 103 -14.45 -4.57 -1.33
CA LEU A 103 -13.82 -5.68 -2.03
C LEU A 103 -14.65 -6.97 -1.88
N PRO A 104 -14.63 -7.85 -2.90
CA PRO A 104 -15.44 -9.07 -2.91
C PRO A 104 -14.98 -10.14 -1.91
N SER A 105 -13.75 -10.05 -1.39
CA SER A 105 -13.18 -11.05 -0.49
C SER A 105 -12.08 -10.45 0.40
N PRO A 106 -11.66 -11.16 1.46
CA PRO A 106 -10.54 -10.72 2.31
C PRO A 106 -9.16 -11.02 1.73
N SER A 107 -9.06 -11.29 0.43
CA SER A 107 -7.79 -11.58 -0.22
C SER A 107 -6.84 -10.38 -0.16
N LEU A 108 -5.61 -10.62 0.28
CA LEU A 108 -4.56 -9.60 0.30
C LEU A 108 -4.12 -9.19 -1.11
N ASN A 109 -4.35 -10.02 -2.13
CA ASN A 109 -4.05 -9.65 -3.52
C ASN A 109 -4.84 -8.41 -3.98
N LEU A 110 -6.04 -8.19 -3.41
CA LEU A 110 -6.96 -7.17 -3.89
C LEU A 110 -6.51 -5.74 -3.59
N ARG A 111 -5.52 -5.54 -2.71
CA ARG A 111 -4.91 -4.21 -2.50
C ARG A 111 -4.10 -3.71 -3.70
N PHE A 112 -3.82 -4.58 -4.65
CA PHE A 112 -3.08 -4.27 -5.88
C PHE A 112 -3.93 -4.27 -7.14
N LEU A 113 -5.26 -4.27 -7.03
CA LEU A 113 -6.13 -4.18 -8.21
C LEU A 113 -5.86 -2.89 -9.01
N PRO A 114 -5.96 -2.93 -10.35
CA PRO A 114 -5.95 -1.72 -11.16
C PRO A 114 -7.03 -0.75 -10.67
N ILE A 115 -6.68 0.53 -10.56
CA ILE A 115 -7.61 1.57 -10.15
C ILE A 115 -8.26 2.16 -11.41
N PRO A 116 -9.59 2.06 -11.58
CA PRO A 116 -10.26 2.59 -12.76
C PRO A 116 -10.30 4.12 -12.78
N SER A 117 -10.40 4.69 -13.98
CA SER A 117 -10.77 6.11 -14.14
C SER A 117 -12.21 6.33 -13.67
N PRO A 118 -12.54 7.44 -12.97
CA PRO A 118 -11.69 8.61 -12.67
C PRO A 118 -11.06 8.57 -11.25
N LEU A 119 -10.93 7.40 -10.62
CA LEU A 119 -10.37 7.27 -9.27
C LEU A 119 -8.83 7.37 -9.26
N LEU A 120 -8.17 6.85 -10.30
CA LEU A 120 -6.74 7.04 -10.48
C LEU A 120 -6.47 8.44 -11.03
N ARG A 121 -5.83 9.30 -10.22
CA ARG A 121 -5.60 10.72 -10.53
C ARG A 121 -4.12 11.12 -10.52
N SER A 122 -3.23 10.14 -10.43
CA SER A 122 -1.80 10.35 -10.26
C SER A 122 -1.00 9.20 -10.85
N ARG A 123 0.24 9.48 -11.24
CA ARG A 123 1.20 8.51 -11.79
C ARG A 123 1.63 7.47 -10.75
N PHE A 124 1.68 7.88 -9.48
CA PHE A 124 2.14 7.06 -8.37
C PHE A 124 1.03 6.79 -7.38
N VAL A 125 1.07 5.59 -6.81
CA VAL A 125 0.16 5.19 -5.73
C VAL A 125 0.96 4.86 -4.48
N ALA A 126 0.38 5.15 -3.31
CA ALA A 126 0.87 4.66 -2.03
C ALA A 126 -0.07 3.58 -1.51
N VAL A 127 0.42 2.35 -1.41
CA VAL A 127 -0.26 1.25 -0.73
C VAL A 127 0.09 1.32 0.75
N ALA A 128 -0.92 1.43 1.60
CA ALA A 128 -0.76 1.61 3.03
C ALA A 128 -1.70 0.69 3.83
N ASP A 129 -1.24 0.27 5.00
CA ASP A 129 -2.08 -0.38 6.00
C ASP A 129 -2.90 0.68 6.78
N ASP A 130 -4.04 0.28 7.36
CA ASP A 130 -4.95 1.17 8.11
C ASP A 130 -4.43 1.62 9.49
N ASP A 131 -3.16 1.37 9.79
CA ASP A 131 -2.49 1.70 11.05
C ASP A 131 -1.15 2.45 10.88
N VAL A 132 -0.85 2.97 9.69
CA VAL A 132 0.43 3.62 9.36
C VAL A 132 0.27 5.10 9.01
N PHE A 133 0.84 5.99 9.82
CA PHE A 133 0.73 7.44 9.70
C PHE A 133 2.09 8.08 9.35
N PRO A 134 2.36 8.40 8.07
CA PRO A 134 3.54 9.17 7.70
C PRO A 134 3.41 10.65 8.11
N SER A 135 4.53 11.31 8.42
CA SER A 135 4.54 12.77 8.49
C SER A 135 4.33 13.38 7.09
N PRO A 136 3.79 14.60 6.98
CA PRO A 136 3.64 15.28 5.69
C PRO A 136 4.95 15.35 4.89
N GLY A 137 6.05 15.74 5.55
CA GLY A 137 7.37 15.81 4.92
C GLY A 137 7.88 14.44 4.45
N ALA A 138 7.68 13.38 5.22
CA ALA A 138 8.09 12.03 4.82
C ALA A 138 7.36 11.56 3.54
N LEU A 139 6.05 11.84 3.44
CA LEU A 139 5.27 11.45 2.26
C LEU A 139 5.62 12.31 1.03
N SER A 140 5.81 13.62 1.22
CA SER A 140 6.25 14.53 0.14
C SER A 140 7.63 14.15 -0.39
N PHE A 141 8.57 13.82 0.50
CA PHE A 141 9.90 13.34 0.10
C PHE A 141 9.83 12.01 -0.66
N ALA A 142 9.02 11.06 -0.18
CA ALA A 142 8.82 9.79 -0.90
C ALA A 142 8.24 10.00 -2.30
N LEU A 143 7.32 10.96 -2.46
CA LEU A 143 6.77 11.31 -3.77
C LEU A 143 7.81 11.97 -4.68
N SER A 144 8.66 12.85 -4.15
CA SER A 144 9.76 13.46 -4.93
C SER A 144 10.78 12.41 -5.40
N LEU A 145 11.06 11.40 -4.57
CA LEU A 145 11.89 10.27 -4.95
C LEU A 145 11.21 9.40 -6.00
N ALA A 146 9.91 9.12 -5.87
CA ALA A 146 9.15 8.35 -6.86
C ALA A 146 9.18 9.03 -8.24
N ALA A 147 9.06 10.36 -8.29
CA ALA A 147 9.17 11.11 -9.53
C ALA A 147 10.56 10.99 -10.19
N ARG A 148 11.64 10.95 -9.40
CA ARG A 148 13.03 10.78 -9.87
C ARG A 148 13.40 9.34 -10.22
N HIS A 149 12.78 8.37 -9.54
CA HIS A 149 13.02 6.94 -9.70
C HIS A 149 11.70 6.23 -10.05
N PRO A 150 11.05 6.56 -11.18
CA PRO A 150 9.68 6.16 -11.47
C PRO A 150 9.47 4.66 -11.68
N ARG A 151 10.57 3.90 -11.84
CA ARG A 151 10.53 2.45 -11.97
C ARG A 151 10.72 1.73 -10.63
N SER A 152 11.32 2.37 -9.63
CA SER A 152 11.66 1.70 -8.37
C SER A 152 10.44 1.56 -7.47
N LEU A 153 10.41 0.51 -6.64
CA LEU A 153 9.54 0.49 -5.45
C LEU A 153 10.19 1.31 -4.35
N LEU A 154 9.41 2.14 -3.68
CA LEU A 154 9.86 2.90 -2.54
C LEU A 154 9.08 2.46 -1.30
N GLY A 155 9.70 2.52 -0.13
CA GLY A 155 8.97 2.25 1.11
C GLY A 155 9.75 2.61 2.35
N PHE A 156 9.10 2.42 3.51
CA PHE A 156 9.62 2.86 4.82
C PHE A 156 10.00 1.70 5.74
N PHE A 157 9.56 0.49 5.41
CA PHE A 157 9.69 -0.68 6.27
C PHE A 157 10.51 -1.75 5.52
N PRO A 158 11.85 -1.81 5.73
CA PRO A 158 12.72 -2.69 4.99
C PRO A 158 12.71 -4.09 5.59
N ARG A 159 12.82 -5.08 4.71
CA ARG A 159 13.04 -6.50 5.01
C ARG A 159 13.97 -7.07 3.95
N SER A 160 14.40 -8.29 4.17
CA SER A 160 15.40 -8.91 3.31
C SER A 160 15.05 -10.37 3.06
N HIS A 161 15.60 -10.91 1.97
CA HIS A 161 15.70 -12.33 1.75
C HIS A 161 17.14 -12.78 1.99
N ALA A 162 17.36 -14.06 2.24
CA ALA A 162 18.70 -14.66 2.25
C ALA A 162 18.59 -16.13 1.83
N LEU A 163 19.67 -16.70 1.33
CA LEU A 163 19.78 -18.14 1.16
C LEU A 163 20.30 -18.73 2.47
N ASP A 164 19.48 -19.52 3.15
CA ASP A 164 19.94 -20.34 4.27
C ASP A 164 20.63 -21.59 3.71
N LEU A 165 21.94 -21.67 3.90
CA LEU A 165 22.76 -22.77 3.38
C LEU A 165 22.46 -24.09 4.07
N SER A 166 21.97 -24.06 5.31
CA SER A 166 21.67 -25.28 6.06
C SER A 166 20.43 -25.99 5.52
N SER A 167 19.34 -25.25 5.32
CA SER A 167 18.12 -25.76 4.68
C SER A 167 18.13 -25.73 3.15
N ARG A 168 19.17 -25.12 2.55
CA ARG A 168 19.27 -24.84 1.09
C ARG A 168 18.01 -24.16 0.55
N SER A 169 17.45 -23.24 1.33
CA SER A 169 16.18 -22.60 1.03
C SER A 169 16.26 -21.10 1.22
N TRP A 170 15.43 -20.38 0.46
CA TRP A 170 15.29 -18.94 0.62
C TRP A 170 14.47 -18.63 1.88
N ILE A 171 15.00 -17.74 2.70
CA ILE A 171 14.39 -17.32 3.97
C ILE A 171 14.07 -15.83 3.95
N TYR A 172 13.06 -15.48 4.74
CA TYR A 172 12.70 -14.10 5.04
C TYR A 172 13.45 -13.65 6.30
N THR A 173 14.12 -12.51 6.24
CA THR A 173 15.00 -12.05 7.32
C THR A 173 15.05 -10.52 7.44
N LEU A 174 15.75 -10.04 8.46
CA LEU A 174 16.10 -8.65 8.66
C LEU A 174 17.62 -8.53 8.73
N HIS A 175 18.21 -7.82 7.78
CA HIS A 175 19.63 -7.46 7.80
C HIS A 175 19.78 -6.00 8.23
N ARG A 176 20.93 -5.66 8.84
CA ARG A 176 21.22 -4.30 9.34
C ARG A 176 21.69 -3.34 8.25
N ASP A 177 22.32 -3.89 7.22
CA ASP A 177 23.10 -3.20 6.19
C ASP A 177 22.49 -3.28 4.79
N ARG A 178 21.60 -4.26 4.56
CA ARG A 178 20.97 -4.51 3.25
C ARG A 178 19.50 -4.89 3.36
N TYR A 179 18.76 -4.62 2.30
CA TYR A 179 17.34 -4.96 2.21
C TYR A 179 17.00 -5.27 0.76
N SER A 180 15.96 -6.07 0.53
CA SER A 180 15.51 -6.43 -0.82
C SER A 180 14.00 -6.39 -0.95
N ILE A 181 13.30 -6.07 0.15
CA ILE A 181 11.85 -6.06 0.27
C ILE A 181 11.48 -4.79 1.03
N VAL A 182 10.52 -4.04 0.51
CA VAL A 182 9.79 -3.01 1.27
C VAL A 182 8.34 -3.45 1.48
N LEU A 183 7.81 -3.25 2.69
CA LEU A 183 6.47 -3.74 3.06
C LEU A 183 5.35 -2.81 2.61
N THR A 184 4.19 -3.40 2.33
CA THR A 184 2.90 -2.73 2.03
C THR A 184 2.32 -1.92 3.17
N LYS A 185 2.98 -1.89 4.33
CA LYS A 185 2.73 -0.95 5.42
C LYS A 185 2.66 0.50 4.92
N LEU A 186 3.65 0.87 4.11
CA LEU A 186 3.66 2.09 3.30
C LEU A 186 4.66 1.93 2.16
N MET A 187 4.14 1.61 0.99
CA MET A 187 4.89 1.35 -0.24
C MET A 187 4.41 2.29 -1.34
N LEU A 188 5.33 2.97 -2.01
CA LEU A 188 5.03 3.78 -3.19
C LEU A 188 5.51 3.06 -4.45
N LEU A 189 4.68 3.09 -5.49
CA LEU A 189 4.93 2.47 -6.78
C LEU A 189 4.22 3.22 -7.90
N ARG A 190 4.70 3.06 -9.12
CA ARG A 190 4.01 3.58 -10.31
C ARG A 190 2.75 2.75 -10.57
N ALA A 191 1.66 3.40 -10.94
CA ALA A 191 0.34 2.78 -10.95
C ALA A 191 0.20 1.56 -11.89
N ASP A 192 1.03 1.43 -12.94
CA ASP A 192 1.06 0.26 -13.83
C ASP A 192 1.46 -1.04 -13.11
N TYR A 193 2.17 -0.95 -11.99
CA TYR A 193 2.56 -2.14 -11.21
C TYR A 193 1.36 -2.84 -10.58
N LEU A 194 0.26 -2.11 -10.32
CA LEU A 194 -1.02 -2.71 -9.89
C LEU A 194 -1.54 -3.67 -10.96
N HIS A 195 -1.50 -3.25 -12.22
CA HIS A 195 -1.91 -4.09 -13.35
C HIS A 195 -0.93 -5.25 -13.58
N LYS A 196 0.38 -5.00 -13.56
CA LYS A 196 1.39 -6.07 -13.67
C LYS A 196 1.17 -7.16 -12.63
N TYR A 197 0.93 -6.77 -11.38
CA TYR A 197 0.65 -7.71 -10.29
C TYR A 197 -0.65 -8.48 -10.50
N SER A 198 -1.76 -7.78 -10.79
CA SER A 198 -3.10 -8.38 -10.77
C SER A 198 -3.47 -9.13 -12.05
N CYS A 199 -2.97 -8.67 -13.19
CA CYS A 199 -3.46 -9.07 -14.51
C CYS A 199 -2.48 -9.95 -15.28
N SER A 200 -1.21 -10.04 -14.86
CA SER A 200 -0.26 -10.94 -15.50
C SER A 200 -0.66 -12.42 -15.30
N PRO A 201 -0.78 -13.21 -16.39
CA PRO A 201 -1.03 -14.65 -16.30
C PRO A 201 0.11 -15.40 -15.60
N ALA A 202 1.35 -14.96 -15.79
CA ALA A 202 2.54 -15.57 -15.19
C ALA A 202 2.51 -15.55 -13.65
N LEU A 203 1.73 -14.65 -13.06
CA LEU A 203 1.62 -14.48 -11.61
C LEU A 203 0.41 -15.20 -11.00
N ILE A 204 -0.45 -15.88 -11.80
CA ILE A 204 -1.67 -16.55 -11.28
C ILE A 204 -1.32 -17.53 -10.15
N ALA A 205 -0.35 -18.40 -10.37
CA ALA A 205 0.05 -19.39 -9.37
C ALA A 205 0.64 -18.73 -8.12
N ALA A 206 1.44 -17.67 -8.28
CA ALA A 206 2.01 -16.94 -7.16
C ALA A 206 0.94 -16.18 -6.34
N ARG A 207 -0.07 -15.57 -7.00
CA ARG A 207 -1.21 -14.96 -6.29
C ARG A 207 -2.04 -16.00 -5.53
N ALA A 208 -2.16 -17.23 -6.03
CA ALA A 208 -2.82 -18.31 -5.31
C ALA A 208 -2.07 -18.71 -4.01
N VAL A 209 -0.73 -18.63 -4.01
CA VAL A 209 0.07 -18.81 -2.78
C VAL A 209 -0.26 -17.71 -1.77
N VAL A 210 -0.36 -16.45 -2.20
CA VAL A 210 -0.74 -15.33 -1.34
C VAL A 210 -2.11 -15.57 -0.67
N ASP A 211 -3.10 -16.04 -1.43
CA ASP A 211 -4.43 -16.35 -0.90
C ASP A 211 -4.41 -17.52 0.09
N ARG A 212 -3.67 -18.59 -0.24
CA ARG A 212 -3.54 -19.78 0.60
C ARG A 212 -2.84 -19.46 1.92
N GLU A 213 -1.75 -18.69 1.88
CA GLU A 213 -0.97 -18.30 3.05
C GLU A 213 -1.57 -17.13 3.83
N ARG A 214 -2.52 -16.40 3.22
CA ARG A 214 -3.08 -15.14 3.71
C ARG A 214 -1.99 -14.16 4.14
N ASN A 215 -0.94 -14.05 3.34
CA ASN A 215 0.28 -13.28 3.60
C ASN A 215 1.09 -13.11 2.30
N CYS A 216 2.23 -12.42 2.36
CA CYS A 216 3.27 -12.40 1.32
C CYS A 216 2.92 -11.63 0.03
N GLU A 217 1.83 -10.87 0.00
CA GLU A 217 1.47 -10.02 -1.14
C GLU A 217 2.52 -8.93 -1.37
N ASP A 218 3.11 -8.41 -0.29
CA ASP A 218 4.21 -7.46 -0.34
C ASP A 218 5.47 -8.06 -0.94
N ILE A 219 5.84 -9.28 -0.54
CA ILE A 219 6.97 -10.03 -1.10
C ILE A 219 6.73 -10.24 -2.60
N LEU A 220 5.53 -10.68 -2.99
CA LEU A 220 5.22 -10.90 -4.40
C LEU A 220 5.32 -9.61 -5.21
N MET A 221 4.85 -8.47 -4.69
CA MET A 221 5.02 -7.17 -5.36
C MET A 221 6.50 -6.79 -5.53
N ASN A 222 7.36 -7.08 -4.52
CA ASN A 222 8.80 -6.86 -4.68
C ASN A 222 9.42 -7.81 -5.74
N PHE A 223 8.93 -9.03 -5.88
CA PHE A 223 9.31 -9.91 -7.00
C PHE A 223 8.90 -9.31 -8.35
N VAL A 224 7.65 -8.86 -8.49
CA VAL A 224 7.14 -8.22 -9.71
C VAL A 224 8.03 -7.06 -10.10
N ALA A 225 8.35 -6.19 -9.14
CA ALA A 225 9.17 -5.04 -9.43
C ALA A 225 10.61 -5.39 -9.79
N ALA A 226 11.24 -6.31 -9.06
CA ALA A 226 12.61 -6.70 -9.35
C ALA A 226 12.73 -7.46 -10.69
N MET A 227 11.70 -8.21 -11.11
CA MET A 227 11.65 -8.79 -12.46
C MET A 227 11.52 -7.72 -13.56
N GLU A 228 10.76 -6.67 -13.28
CA GLU A 228 10.54 -5.56 -14.22
C GLU A 228 11.78 -4.65 -14.35
N THR A 229 12.52 -4.42 -13.27
CA THR A 229 13.62 -3.44 -13.26
C THR A 229 15.01 -4.04 -13.23
N GLY A 230 15.15 -5.26 -12.69
CA GLY A 230 16.45 -5.81 -12.33
C GLY A 230 17.10 -5.14 -11.11
N GLU A 231 16.37 -4.29 -10.38
CA GLU A 231 16.86 -3.47 -9.27
C GLU A 231 16.17 -3.80 -7.94
N GLY A 232 16.82 -3.44 -6.83
CA GLY A 232 16.23 -3.53 -5.50
C GLY A 232 15.34 -2.30 -5.18
N PRO A 233 14.50 -2.37 -4.14
CA PRO A 233 13.68 -1.23 -3.73
C PRO A 233 14.52 -0.10 -3.12
N LEU A 234 13.95 1.09 -2.98
CA LEU A 234 14.55 2.23 -2.29
C LEU A 234 13.92 2.46 -0.92
N LEU A 235 14.75 2.50 0.12
CA LEU A 235 14.31 2.80 1.48
C LEU A 235 14.28 4.31 1.71
N VAL A 236 13.12 4.82 2.14
CA VAL A 236 12.88 6.24 2.35
C VAL A 236 13.05 6.63 3.82
N ALA A 237 13.81 7.68 4.09
CA ALA A 237 13.86 8.33 5.40
C ALA A 237 12.66 9.21 5.66
N GLY A 238 12.17 9.14 6.88
CA GLY A 238 11.00 9.89 7.30
C GLY A 238 10.42 9.35 8.59
N ARG A 239 9.67 10.20 9.28
CA ARG A 239 8.90 9.82 10.45
C ARG A 239 7.62 9.15 10.00
N VAL A 240 7.44 7.89 10.39
CA VAL A 240 6.21 7.14 10.16
C VAL A 240 5.80 6.47 11.46
N ARG A 241 4.56 6.72 11.90
CA ARG A 241 3.99 6.14 13.11
C ARG A 241 3.21 4.89 12.75
N ASP A 242 3.65 3.74 13.27
CA ASP A 242 3.04 2.42 13.06
C ASP A 242 2.26 1.99 14.30
N HIS A 243 0.94 2.14 14.28
CA HIS A 243 0.03 1.75 15.37
C HIS A 243 -0.22 0.24 15.43
N GLY A 244 0.17 -0.51 14.39
CA GLY A 244 0.10 -1.97 14.36
C GLY A 244 1.24 -2.65 15.08
N ASP A 245 2.35 -1.95 15.35
CA ASP A 245 3.49 -2.48 16.10
C ASP A 245 3.19 -2.53 17.62
N PRO A 246 3.21 -3.71 18.26
CA PRO A 246 2.96 -3.83 19.70
C PRO A 246 3.91 -3.01 20.58
N ARG A 247 5.13 -2.72 20.10
CA ARG A 247 6.11 -1.90 20.83
C ARG A 247 5.73 -0.43 20.90
N ASN A 248 4.83 0.00 20.03
CA ASN A 248 4.36 1.37 19.96
C ASN A 248 3.00 1.56 20.66
N GLN A 249 2.54 0.62 21.50
CA GLN A 249 1.35 0.84 22.31
C GLN A 249 1.74 1.59 23.58
N ASP A 250 1.11 2.75 23.83
CA ASP A 250 1.24 3.45 25.11
C ASP A 250 0.70 2.53 26.21
N ALA A 251 1.35 2.51 27.38
CA ALA A 251 1.10 1.57 28.48
C ALA A 251 -0.34 1.54 29.05
N GLY A 252 -1.26 2.38 28.54
CA GLY A 252 -2.67 2.44 28.93
C GLY A 252 -3.69 2.16 27.82
N GLY A 253 -3.27 1.79 26.60
CA GLY A 253 -4.16 1.74 25.43
C GLY A 253 -4.30 0.38 24.75
N ALA A 254 -5.34 -0.36 25.13
CA ALA A 254 -5.99 -1.44 24.36
C ALA A 254 -5.19 -2.74 24.08
N GLY A 255 -5.33 -3.71 25.00
CA GLY A 255 -4.99 -5.13 24.79
C GLY A 255 -5.72 -5.82 23.61
N GLN A 256 -6.61 -5.13 22.89
CA GLN A 256 -7.30 -5.66 21.69
C GLN A 256 -6.47 -5.52 20.41
N ALA A 257 -5.67 -4.47 20.21
CA ALA A 257 -4.85 -4.31 18.99
C ALA A 257 -3.75 -5.38 18.88
N ARG A 258 -3.26 -5.87 20.03
CA ARG A 258 -2.27 -6.95 20.13
C ARG A 258 -2.78 -8.32 19.62
N ARG A 259 -4.10 -8.54 19.58
CA ARG A 259 -4.70 -9.80 19.07
C ARG A 259 -4.88 -9.81 17.55
N VAL A 260 -4.87 -8.65 16.89
CA VAL A 260 -5.18 -8.50 15.44
C VAL A 260 -3.92 -8.36 14.58
N GLY A 261 -2.77 -8.01 15.17
CA GLY A 261 -1.51 -7.89 14.43
C GLY A 261 -0.99 -9.22 13.88
N LEU A 262 -0.90 -9.33 12.54
CA LEU A 262 -0.48 -10.54 11.82
C LEU A 262 1.00 -10.95 12.09
N SER A 263 1.81 -10.00 12.57
CA SER A 263 3.28 -10.06 12.56
C SER A 263 3.95 -10.63 13.82
N ALA A 264 3.22 -10.87 14.92
CA ALA A 264 3.81 -11.15 16.24
C ALA A 264 4.20 -12.62 16.50
N ARG A 265 4.11 -13.54 15.52
CA ARG A 265 4.31 -14.99 15.72
C ARG A 265 5.52 -15.51 14.95
N LYS A 266 6.35 -16.39 15.53
CA LYS A 266 7.49 -17.07 14.84
C LYS A 266 7.07 -17.73 13.51
N GLN A 267 5.88 -18.33 13.51
CA GLN A 267 5.24 -18.91 12.33
C GLN A 267 5.04 -17.92 11.17
N HIS A 268 4.94 -16.61 11.45
CA HIS A 268 4.78 -15.56 10.43
C HIS A 268 6.06 -15.40 9.60
N TRP A 269 7.25 -15.44 10.21
CA TRP A 269 8.51 -15.35 9.48
C TRP A 269 8.79 -16.61 8.68
N GLU A 270 8.57 -17.79 9.26
CA GLU A 270 8.72 -19.07 8.55
C GLU A 270 7.78 -19.14 7.34
N ARG A 271 6.53 -18.69 7.50
CA ARG A 271 5.56 -18.58 6.39
C ARG A 271 6.08 -17.66 5.28
N ARG A 272 6.60 -16.49 5.63
CA ARG A 272 7.17 -15.56 4.65
C ARG A 272 8.39 -16.10 3.93
N GLY A 273 9.24 -16.86 4.61
CA GLY A 273 10.34 -17.61 3.98
C GLY A 273 9.83 -18.62 2.96
N ARG A 274 8.82 -19.43 3.34
CA ARG A 274 8.18 -20.38 2.41
C ARG A 274 7.59 -19.71 1.18
N CYS A 275 6.95 -18.54 1.33
CA CYS A 275 6.46 -17.77 0.18
C CYS A 275 7.60 -17.40 -0.79
N ILE A 276 8.75 -16.94 -0.29
CA ILE A 276 9.90 -16.60 -1.15
C ILE A 276 10.38 -17.84 -1.92
N ALA A 277 10.53 -18.98 -1.24
CA ALA A 277 10.95 -20.23 -1.86
C ALA A 277 9.94 -20.72 -2.92
N GLU A 278 8.63 -20.59 -2.65
CA GLU A 278 7.60 -21.01 -3.60
C GLU A 278 7.46 -20.06 -4.78
N PHE A 279 7.56 -18.74 -4.59
CA PHE A 279 7.63 -17.77 -5.68
C PHE A 279 8.84 -18.03 -6.56
N HIS A 280 10.02 -18.28 -5.97
CA HIS A 280 11.21 -18.67 -6.71
C HIS A 280 10.98 -19.90 -7.58
N ARG A 281 10.37 -20.95 -7.02
CA ARG A 281 10.05 -22.19 -7.74
C ARG A 281 9.03 -21.96 -8.87
N LEU A 282 7.96 -21.22 -8.60
CA LEU A 282 6.86 -20.98 -9.55
C LEU A 282 7.26 -20.06 -10.69
N LEU A 283 8.10 -19.05 -10.42
CA LEU A 283 8.52 -18.05 -11.39
C LEU A 283 9.84 -18.44 -12.09
N GLY A 284 10.56 -19.43 -11.56
CA GLY A 284 11.80 -19.95 -12.15
C GLY A 284 13.04 -19.06 -11.94
N VAL A 285 12.92 -18.01 -11.13
CA VAL A 285 13.97 -17.01 -10.92
C VAL A 285 13.93 -16.50 -9.47
N MET A 286 15.09 -16.11 -8.92
CA MET A 286 15.15 -15.27 -7.71
C MET A 286 15.46 -13.83 -8.14
N PRO A 287 14.43 -12.98 -8.35
CA PRO A 287 14.63 -11.65 -8.90
C PRO A 287 15.04 -10.64 -7.84
N LEU A 288 14.76 -10.88 -6.56
CA LEU A 288 15.01 -9.92 -5.49
C LEU A 288 16.48 -9.50 -5.46
N ARG A 289 16.72 -8.18 -5.53
CA ARG A 289 18.06 -7.60 -5.44
C ARG A 289 18.22 -6.84 -4.14
N TYR A 290 19.42 -6.87 -3.59
CA TYR A 290 19.75 -6.08 -2.42
C TYR A 290 19.98 -4.63 -2.81
N SER A 291 19.40 -3.75 -2.02
CA SER A 291 19.74 -2.34 -1.92
C SER A 291 20.43 -2.09 -0.59
N TYR A 292 21.22 -1.01 -0.57
CA TYR A 292 22.02 -0.59 0.56
C TYR A 292 21.72 0.88 0.87
N GLY A 293 21.83 1.28 2.13
CA GLY A 293 21.59 2.66 2.55
C GLY A 293 20.12 3.11 2.48
N LYS A 294 19.89 4.37 2.84
CA LYS A 294 18.57 4.98 2.96
C LYS A 294 18.60 6.35 2.30
N MET A 295 17.58 6.67 1.52
CA MET A 295 17.42 7.99 0.91
C MET A 295 17.01 8.99 1.98
N VAL A 296 17.68 10.15 2.05
CA VAL A 296 17.39 11.25 2.97
C VAL A 296 17.11 12.53 2.17
N ASP A 297 16.25 13.40 2.69
CA ASP A 297 15.75 14.60 2.00
C ASP A 297 16.84 15.66 1.81
N GLU A 298 17.68 15.83 2.83
CA GLU A 298 18.80 16.75 2.82
C GLU A 298 20.03 16.08 3.45
N ILE A 299 21.19 16.31 2.84
CA ILE A 299 22.50 16.03 3.42
C ILE A 299 23.14 17.40 3.65
N GLY A 300 22.71 18.12 4.68
CA GLY A 300 23.38 19.37 5.05
C GLY A 300 24.80 19.06 5.54
N GLU A 301 25.77 19.87 5.14
CA GLU A 301 27.11 19.81 5.72
C GLU A 301 27.00 20.15 7.22
N GLN A 302 27.43 19.24 8.10
CA GLN A 302 27.41 19.49 9.56
C GLN A 302 28.57 20.39 10.02
N GLY A 303 29.41 20.84 9.06
CA GLY A 303 30.52 21.74 9.30
C GLY A 303 30.02 23.07 9.85
N LEU A 304 30.45 23.39 11.07
CA LEU A 304 30.29 24.73 11.61
C LEU A 304 31.56 25.53 11.32
N CYS A 305 31.40 26.62 10.59
CA CYS A 305 32.45 27.58 10.30
C CYS A 305 32.36 28.77 11.26
N ARG A 306 33.50 29.32 11.65
CA ARG A 306 33.54 30.51 12.50
C ARG A 306 33.39 31.77 11.65
N LYS A 307 32.20 32.38 11.65
CA LYS A 307 31.95 33.68 11.00
C LYS A 307 31.52 34.70 12.06
N GLY A 308 32.14 35.90 12.06
CA GLY A 308 31.85 36.95 13.05
C GLY A 308 32.02 36.51 14.51
N GLY A 309 32.94 35.58 14.78
CA GLY A 309 33.18 35.04 16.14
C GLY A 309 32.19 33.96 16.60
N LYS A 310 31.13 33.65 15.83
CA LYS A 310 30.15 32.59 16.12
C LYS A 310 30.35 31.40 15.19
N LEU A 311 30.03 30.21 15.69
CA LEU A 311 29.93 29.01 14.87
C LEU A 311 28.58 29.02 14.14
N VAL A 312 28.62 29.03 12.81
CA VAL A 312 27.46 29.02 11.91
C VAL A 312 27.63 27.93 10.85
N SER A 313 26.56 27.56 10.14
CA SER A 313 26.69 26.64 9.00
C SER A 313 27.68 27.20 7.99
N CYS A 314 28.62 26.37 7.50
CA CYS A 314 29.59 26.79 6.50
C CYS A 314 28.94 27.30 5.21
N GLU A 315 27.74 26.82 4.87
CA GLU A 315 26.98 27.19 3.67
C GLU A 315 26.08 28.43 3.84
N GLN A 316 25.92 28.97 5.06
CA GLN A 316 25.29 30.28 5.24
C GLN A 316 26.27 31.36 4.77
N ASP A 317 26.39 31.56 3.46
CA ASP A 317 26.65 32.81 2.71
C ASP A 317 27.12 32.45 1.28
N ALA A 318 26.18 32.11 0.41
CA ALA A 318 26.35 32.22 -1.05
C ALA A 318 25.14 32.96 -1.62
#